data_AF-A0A7S0BTX6-F1
#
_entry.id   AF-A0A7S0BTX6-F1
#
_cell.length_a   1.000
_cell.length_b   1.000
_cell.length_c   1.000
_cell.angle_alpha   90.00
_cell.angle_beta   90.00
_cell.angle_gamma   90.00
#
_symmetry.space_group_name_H-M   'P 1'
#
loop_
_entity.id
_entity.type
_entity.pdbx_description
1 polymer ?
#
loop_
_entity_poly.entity_id
_entity_poly.type
_entity_poly.pdbx_seq_one_letter_code
_entity_poly.pdbx_strand_id
1 'polypeptide(L)'
;VMFYTDSGSRFYGLTHPSFLHFPEDQLIEGRNILIVDDVWDTGRTARSVRERVIRAGGEPSVAVLHFKPYRNQFDDMPDFFAETTDSWIMYAWEPSPDEPSEQAL
;
A
#
# COMPACT_ATOMS: atom_id res chain seq x y z
N VAL A 1 -5.48 -2.16 -2.61
CA VAL A 1 -5.18 -1.97 -4.05
C VAL A 1 -4.36 -3.15 -4.51
N MET A 2 -4.67 -3.76 -5.65
CA MET A 2 -3.89 -4.89 -6.14
C MET A 2 -2.89 -4.47 -7.22
N PHE A 3 -1.61 -4.72 -6.94
CA PHE A 3 -0.49 -4.66 -7.89
C PHE A 3 0.17 -6.03 -8.12
N TYR A 4 0.16 -6.87 -7.08
CA TYR A 4 0.84 -8.16 -7.03
C TYR A 4 -0.13 -9.24 -6.55
N THR A 5 0.15 -10.50 -6.89
CA THR A 5 -0.40 -11.67 -6.21
C THR A 5 0.28 -11.85 -4.86
N ASP A 6 -0.33 -12.63 -3.95
CA ASP A 6 0.30 -13.03 -2.66
C ASP A 6 1.65 -13.76 -2.85
N SER A 7 1.94 -14.26 -4.06
CA SER A 7 3.22 -14.87 -4.44
C SER A 7 4.27 -13.88 -4.97
N GLY A 8 4.05 -12.56 -4.86
CA GLY A 8 4.98 -11.53 -5.30
C GLY A 8 5.11 -11.38 -6.83
N SER A 9 4.27 -12.07 -7.61
CA SER A 9 4.22 -11.93 -9.07
C SER A 9 3.33 -10.75 -9.46
N ARG A 10 3.65 -10.06 -10.56
CA ARG A 10 2.75 -9.04 -11.14
C ARG A 10 1.41 -9.70 -11.50
N PHE A 11 0.31 -9.13 -11.03
CA PHE A 11 -1.05 -9.64 -11.32
C PHE A 11 -1.32 -9.47 -12.83
N TYR A 12 -1.36 -10.57 -13.59
CA TYR A 12 -1.87 -10.69 -14.97
C TYR A 12 -1.50 -9.60 -15.99
N GLY A 13 -0.29 -9.05 -15.97
CA GLY A 13 0.14 -8.04 -16.95
C GLY A 13 -0.61 -6.69 -16.86
N LEU A 14 -1.22 -6.39 -15.71
CA LEU A 14 -1.86 -5.10 -15.47
C LEU A 14 -0.81 -3.98 -15.50
N THR A 15 -1.06 -2.96 -16.33
CA THR A 15 -0.22 -1.76 -16.44
C THR A 15 -0.62 -0.66 -15.48
N HIS A 16 -1.77 -0.81 -14.80
CA HIS A 16 -2.38 0.17 -13.90
C HIS A 16 -2.93 -0.51 -12.64
N PRO A 17 -3.00 0.21 -11.50
CA PRO A 17 -3.61 -0.29 -10.26
C PRO A 17 -5.08 -0.68 -10.46
N SER A 18 -5.48 -1.82 -9.89
CA SER A 18 -6.90 -2.15 -9.71
C SER A 18 -7.31 -1.96 -8.26
N PHE A 19 -8.44 -1.29 -8.05
CA PHE A 19 -9.04 -1.05 -6.74
C PHE A 19 -10.23 -1.99 -6.59
N LEU A 20 -10.13 -2.98 -5.70
CA LEU A 20 -11.24 -3.91 -5.44
C LEU A 20 -12.40 -3.19 -4.76
N HIS A 21 -12.08 -2.40 -3.73
CA HIS A 21 -12.99 -1.52 -3.04
C HIS A 21 -12.34 -0.16 -2.86
N PHE A 22 -13.13 0.89 -3.07
CA PHE A 22 -12.73 2.27 -2.82
C PHE A 22 -13.98 3.09 -2.47
N PRO A 23 -13.91 4.06 -1.53
CA PRO A 23 -15.06 4.89 -1.22
C PRO A 23 -15.54 5.68 -2.45
N GLU A 24 -16.83 5.98 -2.48
CA GLU A 24 -17.39 6.89 -3.47
C GLU A 24 -16.80 8.30 -3.33
N ASP A 25 -16.64 9.03 -4.43
CA ASP A 25 -15.95 10.32 -4.45
C ASP A 25 -16.59 11.36 -3.52
N GLN A 26 -17.93 11.34 -3.36
CA GLN A 26 -18.66 12.22 -2.44
C GLN A 26 -18.26 12.05 -0.97
N LEU A 27 -17.72 10.89 -0.59
CA LEU A 27 -17.23 10.63 0.75
C LEU A 27 -15.81 11.18 0.97
N ILE A 28 -15.13 11.59 -0.10
CA ILE A 28 -13.73 12.01 -0.11
C ILE A 28 -13.58 13.51 -0.41
N GLU A 29 -14.40 14.04 -1.32
CA GLU A 29 -14.31 15.42 -1.81
C GLU A 29 -14.28 16.45 -0.67
N GLY A 30 -13.27 17.33 -0.71
CA GLY A 30 -13.06 18.40 0.27
C GLY A 30 -12.62 17.94 1.66
N ARG A 31 -12.21 16.68 1.83
CA ARG A 31 -11.78 16.12 3.13
C ARG A 31 -10.29 15.82 3.17
N ASN A 32 -9.74 15.93 4.38
CA ASN A 32 -8.41 15.38 4.69
C ASN A 32 -8.54 13.87 4.88
N ILE A 33 -7.80 13.09 4.09
CA ILE A 33 -7.85 11.63 4.11
C ILE A 33 -6.51 11.10 4.58
N LEU A 34 -6.51 10.36 5.69
CA LEU A 34 -5.34 9.59 6.12
C LEU A 34 -5.38 8.21 5.48
N ILE A 35 -4.44 7.97 4.57
CA ILE A 35 -4.17 6.65 3.99
C ILE A 35 -3.23 5.93 4.95
N VAL A 36 -3.62 4.74 5.41
CA VAL A 36 -2.81 3.91 6.31
C VAL A 36 -2.44 2.62 5.58
N ASP A 37 -1.15 2.29 5.59
CA ASP A 37 -0.59 1.04 5.09
C ASP A 37 0.45 0.51 6.08
N ASP A 38 0.86 -0.74 5.98
CA ASP A 38 1.89 -1.30 6.87
C ASP A 38 3.32 -0.90 6.44
N VAL A 39 3.62 -1.00 5.15
CA VAL A 39 4.95 -0.73 4.58
C VAL A 39 4.90 0.13 3.31
N TRP A 40 5.73 1.16 3.26
CA TRP A 40 6.11 1.81 2.01
C TRP A 40 7.39 1.15 1.48
N ASP A 41 7.23 0.17 0.58
CA ASP A 41 8.33 -0.51 -0.10
C ASP A 41 8.74 0.23 -1.40
N THR A 42 8.24 -0.20 -2.56
CA THR A 42 8.47 0.52 -3.83
C THR A 42 7.72 1.84 -3.96
N GLY A 43 6.74 2.09 -3.09
CA GLY A 43 5.85 3.25 -3.12
C GLY A 43 4.70 3.18 -4.12
N ARG A 44 4.62 2.15 -4.97
CA ARG A 44 3.58 2.04 -6.01
C ARG A 44 2.17 2.00 -5.44
N THR A 45 1.96 1.23 -4.37
CA THR A 45 0.66 1.09 -3.70
C THR A 45 0.17 2.40 -3.14
N ALA A 46 0.92 2.95 -2.18
CA ALA A 46 0.57 4.19 -1.49
C ALA A 46 0.39 5.35 -2.48
N ARG A 47 1.28 5.48 -3.48
CA ARG A 47 1.17 6.54 -4.50
C ARG A 47 -0.13 6.43 -5.31
N SER A 48 -0.51 5.24 -5.76
CA SER A 48 -1.75 5.09 -6.53
C SER A 48 -3.01 5.36 -5.71
N VAL A 49 -3.02 5.00 -4.42
CA VAL A 49 -4.12 5.38 -3.51
C VAL A 49 -4.15 6.90 -3.33
N ARG A 50 -3.00 7.52 -3.09
CA ARG A 50 -2.86 8.98 -2.97
C ARG A 50 -3.39 9.71 -4.21
N GLU A 51 -2.99 9.27 -5.40
CA GLU A 51 -3.47 9.82 -6.67
C GLU A 51 -4.98 9.61 -6.86
N ARG A 52 -5.55 8.48 -6.42
CA ARG A 52 -6.99 8.23 -6.48
C ARG A 52 -7.80 9.14 -5.54
N VAL A 53 -7.26 9.45 -4.36
CA VAL A 53 -7.85 10.42 -3.42
C VAL A 53 -7.81 11.83 -4.00
N ILE A 54 -6.67 12.26 -4.54
CA ILE A 54 -6.53 13.57 -5.20
C ILE A 54 -7.54 13.72 -6.34
N ARG A 55 -7.69 12.68 -7.19
CA ARG A 55 -8.68 12.68 -8.28
C ARG A 55 -10.13 12.76 -7.80
N ALA A 56 -10.42 12.30 -6.58
CA ALA A 56 -11.73 12.45 -5.95
C ALA A 56 -11.94 13.83 -5.29
N GLY A 57 -10.96 14.73 -5.36
CA GLY A 57 -11.01 16.05 -4.73
C GLY A 57 -10.71 16.04 -3.22
N GLY A 58 -10.08 14.98 -2.70
CA GLY A 58 -9.62 14.92 -1.32
C GLY A 58 -8.16 15.34 -1.15
N GLU A 59 -7.77 15.63 0.09
CA GLU A 59 -6.41 16.02 0.49
C GLU A 59 -5.74 14.85 1.23
N PRO A 60 -4.88 14.05 0.59
CA PRO A 60 -4.32 12.86 1.22
C PRO A 60 -3.07 13.15 2.06
N SER A 61 -2.96 12.44 3.18
CA SER A 61 -1.70 12.14 3.86
C SER A 61 -1.50 10.63 3.96
N VAL A 62 -0.26 10.16 3.96
CA VAL A 62 0.09 8.75 4.06
C VAL A 62 0.84 8.48 5.35
N ALA A 63 0.34 7.53 6.13
CA ALA A 63 1.01 6.98 7.29
C ALA A 63 1.34 5.50 7.07
N VAL A 64 2.59 5.12 7.32
CA VAL A 64 3.03 3.72 7.30
C VAL A 64 3.73 3.34 8.60
N LEU A 65 3.82 2.05 8.91
CA LEU A 65 4.68 1.63 10.01
C LEU A 65 6.15 1.66 9.59
N HIS A 66 6.46 1.11 8.42
CA HIS A 66 7.84 0.98 7.95
C HIS A 66 8.06 1.62 6.57
N PHE A 67 9.15 2.36 6.41
CA PHE A 67 9.57 2.95 5.14
C PHE A 67 10.90 2.37 4.66
N LYS A 68 10.97 1.96 3.39
CA LYS A 68 12.16 1.37 2.76
C LYS A 68 12.76 2.30 1.69
N PRO A 69 13.61 3.28 2.07
CA PRO A 69 14.07 4.33 1.16
C PRO A 69 14.88 3.79 -0.02
N TYR A 70 15.66 2.71 0.16
CA TYR A 70 16.46 2.13 -0.92
C TYR A 70 15.62 1.36 -1.95
N ARG A 71 14.40 0.97 -1.60
CA ARG A 71 13.45 0.31 -2.51
C ARG A 71 12.45 1.28 -3.13
N ASN A 72 12.34 2.48 -2.58
CA ASN A 72 11.47 3.53 -3.09
C ASN A 72 11.82 3.89 -4.54
N GLN A 73 10.82 3.93 -5.41
CA GLN A 73 11.01 4.18 -6.85
C GLN A 73 10.58 5.59 -7.26
N PHE A 74 10.22 6.43 -6.30
CA PHE A 74 9.68 7.78 -6.52
C PHE A 74 10.37 8.77 -5.60
N ASP A 75 10.31 10.06 -5.93
CA ASP A 75 10.83 11.13 -5.06
C ASP A 75 9.94 11.38 -3.84
N ASP A 76 8.71 10.85 -3.85
CA ASP A 76 7.76 10.93 -2.73
C ASP A 76 8.14 9.95 -1.61
N MET A 77 7.79 10.32 -0.38
CA MET A 77 7.91 9.50 0.83
C MET A 77 6.60 9.59 1.64
N PRO A 78 6.33 8.67 2.59
CA PRO A 78 5.17 8.81 3.48
C PRO A 78 5.27 10.07 4.34
N ASP A 79 4.13 10.71 4.62
CA ASP A 79 4.05 11.88 5.50
C ASP A 79 4.37 11.52 6.96
N PHE A 80 4.03 10.28 7.36
CA PHE A 80 4.31 9.73 8.68
C PHE A 80 4.84 8.30 8.56
N PHE A 81 5.91 7.98 9.29
CA PHE A 81 6.41 6.61 9.44
C PHE A 81 6.96 6.35 10.84
N ALA A 82 6.83 5.12 11.34
CA ALA A 82 7.37 4.77 12.65
C ALA A 82 8.86 4.42 12.58
N GLU A 83 9.29 3.72 11.53
CA GLU A 83 10.68 3.31 11.34
C GLU A 83 11.12 3.27 9.88
N THR A 84 12.39 3.57 9.63
CA THR A 84 13.06 3.37 8.36
C THR A 84 13.89 2.09 8.42
N THR A 85 13.69 1.15 7.49
CA THR A 85 14.44 -0.12 7.48
C THR A 85 14.56 -0.71 6.08
N ASP A 86 15.63 -1.46 5.82
CA ASP A 86 15.78 -2.29 4.61
C ASP A 86 15.56 -3.78 4.87
N SER A 87 15.33 -4.14 6.13
CA SER A 87 15.16 -5.54 6.55
C SER A 87 13.83 -6.10 6.03
N TRP A 88 13.76 -7.42 5.90
CA TRP A 88 12.47 -8.09 5.79
C TRP A 88 11.69 -7.87 7.10
N ILE A 89 10.41 -7.53 6.98
CA ILE A 89 9.53 -7.30 8.13
C ILE A 89 8.57 -8.48 8.16
N MET A 90 8.41 -9.10 9.32
CA MET A 90 7.35 -10.09 9.53
C MET A 90 6.31 -9.43 10.41
N TYR A 91 5.11 -9.20 9.88
CA TYR A 91 4.03 -8.63 10.66
C TYR A 91 3.27 -9.72 11.43
N ALA A 92 2.76 -9.39 12.61
CA ALA A 92 2.04 -10.34 13.46
C ALA A 92 0.73 -10.87 12.86
N TRP A 93 0.20 -10.21 11.83
CA TRP A 93 -1.01 -10.60 11.10
C TRP A 93 -0.71 -11.35 9.80
N GLU A 94 0.55 -11.42 9.37
CA GLU A 94 0.93 -12.23 8.22
C GLU A 94 1.04 -13.69 8.64
N PRO A 95 0.60 -14.66 7.81
CA PRO A 95 0.78 -16.06 8.10
C PRO A 95 2.27 -16.37 8.24
N SER A 96 2.61 -17.20 9.23
CA SER A 96 3.98 -17.67 9.37
C SER A 96 4.39 -18.41 8.10
N PRO A 97 5.59 -18.17 7.55
CA PRO A 97 6.09 -18.95 6.43
C PRO A 97 6.21 -20.45 6.75
N ASP A 98 6.22 -20.82 8.04
CA ASP A 98 6.33 -22.20 8.52
C ASP A 98 4.96 -22.83 8.85
N GLU A 99 3.85 -22.09 8.75
CA GLU A 99 2.51 -22.64 8.95
C GLU A 99 1.94 -23.17 7.62
N PRO A 100 1.52 -24.45 7.54
CA PRO A 100 0.86 -24.96 6.34
C PRO A 100 -0.44 -24.18 6.11
N SER A 101 -0.63 -23.69 4.89
CA SER A 101 -1.84 -22.94 4.55
C SER A 101 -3.08 -23.81 4.78
N GLU A 102 -4.09 -23.26 5.47
CA GLU A 102 -5.39 -23.94 5.70
C GLU A 102 -6.11 -24.33 4.39
N GLN A 103 -5.65 -23.81 3.24
CA GLN A 103 -6.15 -24.17 1.92
C GLN A 103 -5.54 -25.47 1.34
N ALA A 104 -4.68 -26.16 2.09
CA ALA A 104 -4.05 -27.41 1.70
C ALA A 104 -4.71 -28.69 2.29
N LEU A 105 -5.91 -28.56 2.89
CA LEU A 105 -6.71 -29.68 3.42
C LEU A 105 -8.05 -29.83 2.70
#